data_AF-A0A2H6EBE6-F1
#
_entry.id   AF-A0A2H6EBE6-F1
#
_cell.length_a   1.000
_cell.length_b   1.000
_cell.length_c   1.000
_cell.angle_alpha   90.00
_cell.angle_beta   90.00
_cell.angle_gamma   90.00
#
_symmetry.space_group_name_H-M   'P 1'
#
loop_
_entity.id
_entity.type
_entity.pdbx_description
1 polymer ?
#
loop_
_entity_poly.entity_id
_entity_poly.type
_entity_poly.pdbx_seq_one_letter_code
_entity_poly.pdbx_strand_id
1 'polypeptide(L)'
;MKKNLLPVLILICAFLISTNIIAQDHLLLTEAVLTPTADEFIEIYNPTGAPVDLTNYYLSDDEDYALLPGAFGAGPAPNIGSSDFIAQFPSGAVIAAGQVVVIAFDGAGFLTDFGFAADYEIKMTDPGTPDMLQTDVGTSAGLTNSGENACLFFWDGASDLVEDIDMVNLGTPSSSNDIGDKTGLAVDGPDADTTPSTYLPDAHTMPLQLTDPGYGYSTKREKLEGANEVNSGGNGITGHDETTEDILVTWDTLYVAPDPGVVGPGVPVELASFVASVNENAVTLNWITATELNNSGFEIQRSVQTDVWEKIAFIQGYGTTTEIHHYSYTDNNLTEGNYTYRLKQIDLDGSFEYSNIVFADVVNPLEFDLTQNYPNPFNPSTTIKFTIPEATVVTLTVFNTLGQEVALLLNQSMEAGTHQVNFDAVGLNSGMYFYRLEAGEFVQVKKMTLLK
;
A
#
# COMPACT_ATOMS: atom_id res chain seq x y z
N MET A 1 -38.67 -49.01 5.98
CA MET A 1 -39.25 -47.68 6.25
C MET A 1 -38.14 -46.75 6.72
N LYS A 2 -38.12 -45.55 6.13
CA LYS A 2 -37.02 -44.59 6.07
C LYS A 2 -36.49 -44.15 7.45
N LYS A 3 -35.16 -44.14 7.64
CA LYS A 3 -34.49 -43.36 8.69
C LYS A 3 -34.14 -42.00 8.08
N ASN A 4 -34.79 -40.95 8.56
CA ASN A 4 -34.48 -39.57 8.22
C ASN A 4 -33.17 -39.16 8.91
N LEU A 5 -32.15 -38.80 8.15
CA LEU A 5 -31.04 -37.97 8.63
C LEU A 5 -31.52 -36.51 8.63
N LEU A 6 -31.39 -35.83 9.77
CA LEU A 6 -31.36 -34.36 9.83
C LEU A 6 -29.95 -33.90 9.43
N PRO A 7 -29.79 -32.84 8.63
CA PRO A 7 -28.49 -32.20 8.47
C PRO A 7 -28.26 -31.24 9.64
N VAL A 8 -27.07 -31.34 10.25
CA VAL A 8 -26.55 -30.35 11.19
C VAL A 8 -26.17 -29.12 10.39
N LEU A 9 -26.89 -28.02 10.60
CA LEU A 9 -26.57 -26.71 10.04
C LEU A 9 -25.48 -26.08 10.91
N ILE A 10 -24.24 -26.05 10.41
CA ILE A 10 -23.15 -25.32 11.04
C ILE A 10 -23.36 -23.84 10.69
N LEU A 11 -23.77 -23.05 11.68
CA LEU A 11 -23.87 -21.60 11.57
C LEU A 11 -22.45 -21.02 11.69
N ILE A 12 -21.82 -20.71 10.55
CA ILE A 12 -20.60 -19.91 10.52
C ILE A 12 -21.05 -18.45 10.69
N CYS A 13 -20.92 -17.92 11.91
CA CYS A 13 -20.97 -16.48 12.14
C CYS A 13 -19.69 -15.86 11.55
N ALA A 14 -19.76 -15.41 10.30
CA ALA A 14 -18.80 -14.46 9.77
C ALA A 14 -19.00 -13.13 10.50
N PHE A 15 -18.07 -12.78 11.40
CA PHE A 15 -17.91 -11.40 11.82
C PHE A 15 -17.35 -10.65 10.61
N LEU A 16 -18.22 -10.01 9.83
CA LEU A 16 -17.84 -8.95 8.93
C LEU A 16 -17.41 -7.78 9.82
N ILE A 17 -16.12 -7.66 10.06
CA ILE A 17 -15.56 -6.35 10.42
C ILE A 17 -15.57 -5.58 9.10
N SER A 18 -16.62 -4.80 8.88
CA SER A 18 -16.59 -3.76 7.85
C SER A 18 -15.60 -2.70 8.33
N THR A 19 -14.33 -2.84 7.97
CA THR A 19 -13.49 -1.65 7.84
C THR A 19 -14.07 -0.89 6.67
N ASN A 20 -14.86 0.14 6.95
CA ASN A 20 -15.17 1.16 5.96
C ASN A 20 -13.84 1.84 5.62
N ILE A 21 -13.12 1.30 4.64
CA ILE A 21 -12.11 2.09 3.94
C ILE A 21 -12.95 3.09 3.15
N ILE A 22 -12.93 4.35 3.58
CA ILE A 22 -13.52 5.44 2.82
C ILE A 22 -12.63 5.53 1.58
N ALA A 23 -13.16 5.17 0.42
CA ALA A 23 -12.47 5.47 -0.83
C ALA A 23 -12.41 7.00 -0.93
N GLN A 24 -11.22 7.57 -1.07
CA GLN A 24 -11.08 9.00 -1.24
C GLN A 24 -11.85 9.43 -2.50
N ASP A 25 -12.74 10.40 -2.33
CA ASP A 25 -13.74 10.77 -3.32
C ASP A 25 -13.45 12.11 -4.02
N HIS A 26 -12.39 12.80 -3.62
CA HIS A 26 -11.94 14.08 -4.17
C HIS A 26 -10.39 14.18 -4.17
N LEU A 27 -9.85 15.31 -4.65
CA LEU A 27 -8.41 15.55 -4.82
C LEU A 27 -7.77 16.00 -3.50
N LEU A 28 -6.47 15.75 -3.31
CA LEU A 28 -5.75 16.11 -2.08
C LEU A 28 -4.58 17.05 -2.37
N LEU A 29 -4.35 18.04 -1.53
CA LEU A 29 -3.08 18.76 -1.38
C LEU A 29 -2.05 17.79 -0.76
N THR A 30 -0.87 17.64 -1.36
CA THR A 30 0.09 16.62 -0.92
C THR A 30 1.47 17.14 -0.53
N GLU A 31 1.90 18.25 -1.10
CA GLU A 31 3.19 18.86 -0.78
C GLU A 31 3.14 20.36 -1.01
N ALA A 32 3.82 21.13 -0.16
CA ALA A 32 4.03 22.55 -0.40
C ALA A 32 5.41 23.03 0.06
N VAL A 33 5.96 23.97 -0.71
CA VAL A 33 7.18 24.72 -0.37
C VAL A 33 6.83 26.18 -0.18
N LEU A 34 7.18 26.73 0.99
CA LEU A 34 6.90 28.12 1.36
C LEU A 34 8.11 29.04 1.20
N THR A 35 9.34 28.50 1.13
CA THR A 35 10.56 29.30 0.94
C THR A 35 11.68 28.49 0.28
N PRO A 36 12.53 29.10 -0.58
CA PRO A 36 12.52 30.50 -1.03
C PRO A 36 11.56 30.76 -2.21
N THR A 37 11.29 32.05 -2.48
CA THR A 37 10.31 32.55 -3.46
C THR A 37 10.40 32.05 -4.90
N ALA A 38 11.52 31.45 -5.30
CA ALA A 38 11.69 30.89 -6.65
C ALA A 38 11.17 29.46 -6.78
N ASP A 39 11.07 28.74 -5.65
CA ASP A 39 10.81 27.31 -5.58
C ASP A 39 9.45 27.03 -4.92
N GLU A 40 8.65 28.07 -4.67
CA GLU A 40 7.32 27.98 -4.11
C GLU A 40 6.42 27.18 -5.05
N PHE A 41 5.84 26.11 -4.52
CA PHE A 41 4.86 25.30 -5.22
C PHE A 41 3.84 24.68 -4.27
N ILE A 42 2.71 24.28 -4.84
CA ILE A 42 1.71 23.40 -4.23
C ILE A 42 1.55 22.19 -5.15
N GLU A 43 1.49 21.00 -4.57
CA GLU A 43 1.22 19.75 -5.26
C GLU A 43 -0.19 19.23 -4.90
N ILE A 44 -0.88 18.72 -5.91
CA ILE A 44 -2.19 18.07 -5.78
C ILE A 44 -2.10 16.64 -6.27
N TYR A 45 -2.71 15.70 -5.56
CA TYR A 45 -2.85 14.30 -5.92
C TYR A 45 -4.30 13.95 -6.25
N ASN A 46 -4.49 13.06 -7.23
CA ASN A 46 -5.78 12.43 -7.51
C ASN A 46 -5.83 10.99 -6.97
N PRO A 47 -6.35 10.78 -5.75
CA PRO A 47 -6.56 9.45 -5.17
C PRO A 47 -7.81 8.76 -5.70
N THR A 48 -8.65 9.45 -6.48
CA THR A 48 -9.92 8.89 -6.96
C THR A 48 -9.68 7.81 -8.03
N GLY A 49 -10.69 6.98 -8.27
CA GLY A 49 -10.61 5.89 -9.25
C GLY A 49 -10.68 6.32 -10.72
N ALA A 50 -10.75 7.62 -11.03
CA ALA A 50 -10.93 8.13 -12.39
C ALA A 50 -10.17 9.44 -12.63
N PRO A 51 -9.87 9.81 -13.89
CA PRO A 51 -9.37 11.14 -14.21
C PRO A 51 -10.36 12.22 -13.79
N VAL A 52 -9.85 13.33 -13.25
CA VAL A 52 -10.63 14.51 -12.86
C VAL A 52 -10.33 15.65 -13.83
N ASP A 53 -11.39 16.25 -14.38
CA ASP A 53 -11.29 17.48 -15.17
C ASP A 53 -11.14 18.67 -14.22
N LEU A 54 -10.01 19.36 -14.31
CA LEU A 54 -9.64 20.44 -13.41
C LEU A 54 -10.22 21.79 -13.85
N THR A 55 -10.91 21.89 -14.99
CA THR A 55 -11.35 23.19 -15.56
C THR A 55 -12.10 24.09 -14.56
N ASN A 56 -12.83 23.52 -13.61
CA ASN A 56 -13.62 24.24 -12.60
C ASN A 56 -13.03 24.16 -11.19
N TYR A 57 -11.76 23.78 -11.09
CA TYR A 57 -11.00 23.77 -9.85
C TYR A 57 -10.17 25.05 -9.73
N TYR A 58 -10.03 25.51 -8.51
CA TYR A 58 -9.36 26.73 -8.15
C TYR A 58 -8.44 26.49 -6.96
N LEU A 59 -7.36 27.27 -6.89
CA LEU A 59 -6.44 27.30 -5.79
C LEU A 59 -6.36 28.73 -5.24
N SER A 60 -6.31 28.86 -3.92
CA SER A 60 -6.18 30.15 -3.24
C SER A 60 -5.42 30.02 -1.93
N ASP A 61 -4.78 31.11 -1.52
CA ASP A 61 -4.22 31.33 -0.17
C ASP A 61 -4.96 32.42 0.62
N ASP A 62 -6.12 32.86 0.14
CA ASP A 62 -6.89 33.95 0.73
C ASP A 62 -8.19 33.41 1.36
N GLU A 63 -8.53 33.90 2.56
CA GLU A 63 -9.75 33.50 3.28
C GLU A 63 -11.05 33.90 2.55
N ASP A 64 -11.01 34.91 1.68
CA ASP A 64 -12.16 35.40 0.92
C ASP A 64 -12.48 34.54 -0.34
N TYR A 65 -11.78 33.43 -0.59
CA TYR A 65 -12.06 32.56 -1.75
C TYR A 65 -13.54 32.15 -1.85
N ALA A 66 -14.22 31.99 -0.71
CA ALA A 66 -15.63 31.65 -0.62
C ALA A 66 -16.59 32.71 -1.19
N LEU A 67 -16.10 33.94 -1.36
CA LEU A 67 -16.83 35.06 -1.96
C LEU A 67 -16.69 35.13 -3.48
N LEU A 68 -15.86 34.26 -4.09
CA LEU A 68 -15.61 34.26 -5.53
C LEU A 68 -16.89 34.38 -6.37
N PRO A 69 -17.97 33.63 -6.09
CA PRO A 69 -19.18 33.70 -6.91
C PRO A 69 -19.81 35.10 -6.93
N GLY A 70 -19.75 35.83 -5.81
CA GLY A 70 -20.32 37.17 -5.68
C GLY A 70 -19.61 38.22 -6.55
N ALA A 71 -18.35 37.99 -6.95
CA ALA A 71 -17.66 38.83 -7.93
C ALA A 71 -18.31 38.80 -9.32
N PHE A 72 -19.03 37.71 -9.63
CA PHE A 72 -19.74 37.51 -10.90
C PHE A 72 -21.25 37.70 -10.77
N GLY A 73 -21.77 37.78 -9.54
CA GLY A 73 -23.17 37.97 -9.20
C GLY A 73 -23.53 39.37 -8.68
N ALA A 74 -24.52 39.41 -7.79
CA ALA A 74 -24.91 40.62 -7.04
C ALA A 74 -24.48 40.58 -5.56
N GLY A 75 -23.74 39.54 -5.16
CA GLY A 75 -23.20 39.34 -3.82
C GLY A 75 -21.91 40.12 -3.51
N PRO A 76 -21.37 39.97 -2.29
CA PRO A 76 -20.04 40.47 -1.94
C PRO A 76 -18.96 39.73 -2.74
N ALA A 77 -17.98 40.47 -3.24
CA ALA A 77 -16.82 39.94 -3.97
C ALA A 77 -15.62 39.77 -3.02
N PRO A 78 -14.65 38.89 -3.36
CA PRO A 78 -13.41 38.76 -2.58
C PRO A 78 -12.62 40.06 -2.53
N ASN A 79 -11.88 40.28 -1.44
CA ASN A 79 -10.94 41.39 -1.32
C ASN A 79 -9.52 40.86 -1.15
N ILE A 80 -8.93 40.44 -2.27
CA ILE A 80 -7.62 39.77 -2.31
C ILE A 80 -6.49 40.76 -2.04
N GLY A 81 -5.62 40.41 -1.09
CA GLY A 81 -4.46 41.22 -0.76
C GLY A 81 -3.36 41.17 -1.82
N SER A 82 -2.31 41.98 -1.63
CA SER A 82 -1.23 42.05 -2.63
C SER A 82 -0.33 40.81 -2.65
N SER A 83 -0.34 40.01 -1.60
CA SER A 83 0.41 38.76 -1.43
C SER A 83 -0.40 37.52 -1.79
N ASP A 84 -1.69 37.68 -2.06
CA ASP A 84 -2.63 36.57 -2.04
C ASP A 84 -3.20 36.34 -3.46
N PHE A 85 -3.86 35.22 -3.70
CA PHE A 85 -4.36 34.85 -5.02
C PHE A 85 -5.61 33.97 -4.98
N ILE A 86 -6.37 34.04 -6.06
CA ILE A 86 -7.33 33.05 -6.54
C ILE A 86 -6.99 32.75 -8.00
N ALA A 87 -6.60 31.50 -8.27
CA ALA A 87 -6.21 31.04 -9.60
C ALA A 87 -7.02 29.81 -10.01
N GLN A 88 -7.50 29.80 -11.26
CA GLN A 88 -8.27 28.71 -11.83
C GLN A 88 -7.39 27.85 -12.76
N PHE A 89 -7.59 26.54 -12.78
CA PHE A 89 -6.95 25.71 -13.79
C PHE A 89 -7.45 26.05 -15.20
N PRO A 90 -6.59 25.98 -16.24
CA PRO A 90 -7.01 26.28 -17.60
C PRO A 90 -7.95 25.21 -18.16
N SER A 91 -8.76 25.58 -19.16
CA SER A 91 -9.68 24.65 -19.83
C SER A 91 -8.93 23.45 -20.42
N GLY A 92 -9.43 22.25 -20.11
CA GLY A 92 -8.85 20.99 -20.55
C GLY A 92 -7.71 20.47 -19.69
N ALA A 93 -7.40 21.14 -18.58
CA ALA A 93 -6.56 20.59 -17.52
C ALA A 93 -7.22 19.31 -16.96
N VAL A 94 -6.43 18.24 -16.83
CA VAL A 94 -6.90 16.95 -16.32
C VAL A 94 -5.82 16.35 -15.45
N ILE A 95 -6.19 15.82 -14.28
CA ILE A 95 -5.33 14.98 -13.47
C ILE A 95 -5.83 13.53 -13.55
N ALA A 96 -4.99 12.63 -14.06
CA ALA A 96 -5.38 11.22 -14.15
C ALA A 96 -5.39 10.57 -12.75
N ALA A 97 -6.19 9.51 -12.58
CA ALA A 97 -6.21 8.73 -11.35
C ALA A 97 -4.80 8.27 -10.96
N GLY A 98 -4.43 8.45 -9.70
CA GLY A 98 -3.12 8.10 -9.17
C GLY A 98 -1.98 8.98 -9.67
N GLN A 99 -2.24 10.16 -10.23
CA GLN A 99 -1.20 11.12 -10.64
C GLN A 99 -1.20 12.33 -9.73
N VAL A 100 -0.08 13.05 -9.74
CA VAL A 100 0.08 14.36 -9.12
C VAL A 100 0.16 15.45 -10.19
N VAL A 101 -0.14 16.67 -9.78
CA VAL A 101 0.04 17.91 -10.53
C VAL A 101 0.79 18.88 -9.64
N VAL A 102 1.87 19.45 -10.16
CA VAL A 102 2.68 20.47 -9.48
C VAL A 102 2.35 21.86 -10.03
N ILE A 103 1.98 22.77 -9.14
CA ILE A 103 1.66 24.16 -9.46
C ILE A 103 2.73 25.07 -8.86
N ALA A 104 3.59 25.62 -9.70
CA ALA A 104 4.64 26.55 -9.29
C ALA A 104 4.13 27.99 -9.24
N PHE A 105 4.63 28.79 -8.30
CA PHE A 105 4.36 30.23 -8.32
C PHE A 105 5.19 30.94 -9.38
N ASP A 106 6.50 30.69 -9.40
CA ASP A 106 7.47 31.18 -10.39
C ASP A 106 7.99 29.98 -11.20
N GLY A 107 7.39 29.69 -12.36
CA GLY A 107 7.76 28.52 -13.18
C GLY A 107 9.22 28.53 -13.64
N ALA A 108 9.78 29.70 -13.96
CA ALA A 108 11.18 29.84 -14.34
C ALA A 108 12.15 29.60 -13.17
N GLY A 109 11.77 30.06 -11.97
CA GLY A 109 12.45 29.74 -10.72
C GLY A 109 12.44 28.24 -10.46
N PHE A 110 11.24 27.65 -10.44
CA PHE A 110 11.03 26.22 -10.21
C PHE A 110 11.87 25.34 -11.16
N LEU A 111 11.84 25.66 -12.47
CA LEU A 111 12.63 24.94 -13.47
C LEU A 111 14.14 25.02 -13.20
N THR A 112 14.62 26.16 -12.69
CA THR A 112 16.04 26.36 -12.36
C THR A 112 16.47 25.46 -11.21
N ASP A 113 15.62 25.31 -10.20
CA ASP A 113 15.97 24.68 -8.93
C ASP A 113 15.70 23.17 -8.92
N PHE A 114 14.60 22.73 -9.56
CA PHE A 114 14.25 21.30 -9.67
C PHE A 114 14.72 20.65 -10.98
N GLY A 115 15.07 21.44 -12.00
CA GLY A 115 15.61 20.94 -13.27
C GLY A 115 14.57 20.35 -14.23
N PHE A 116 13.28 20.50 -13.94
CA PHE A 116 12.16 20.19 -14.81
C PHE A 116 11.04 21.22 -14.66
N ALA A 117 10.14 21.34 -15.65
CA ALA A 117 9.04 22.30 -15.61
C ALA A 117 7.91 21.76 -14.72
N ALA A 118 7.25 22.66 -13.98
CA ALA A 118 6.00 22.34 -13.29
C ALA A 118 4.88 22.04 -14.31
N ASP A 119 3.78 21.46 -13.83
CA ASP A 119 2.62 21.19 -14.69
C ASP A 119 1.83 22.47 -15.00
N TYR A 120 1.76 23.38 -14.01
CA TYR A 120 1.17 24.71 -14.16
C TYR A 120 1.97 25.76 -13.40
N GLU A 121 1.79 27.03 -13.79
CA GLU A 121 2.32 28.16 -13.03
C GLU A 121 1.34 29.33 -12.83
N ILE A 122 1.57 30.14 -11.79
CA ILE A 122 0.71 31.28 -11.46
C ILE A 122 1.26 32.61 -12.01
N LYS A 123 2.56 32.89 -11.89
CA LYS A 123 3.16 34.19 -12.27
C LYS A 123 3.54 34.30 -13.75
N MET A 124 3.36 33.25 -14.55
CA MET A 124 3.60 33.23 -16.00
C MET A 124 5.05 33.61 -16.35
N THR A 125 6.02 33.12 -15.58
CA THR A 125 7.44 33.46 -15.74
C THR A 125 8.18 32.52 -16.69
N ASP A 126 7.69 31.30 -16.91
CA ASP A 126 8.21 30.33 -17.88
C ASP A 126 7.25 30.09 -19.04
N PRO A 127 7.52 30.63 -20.26
CA PRO A 127 6.67 30.41 -21.43
C PRO A 127 6.47 28.94 -21.85
N GLY A 128 7.26 28.01 -21.32
CA GLY A 128 7.13 26.56 -21.54
C GLY A 128 6.14 25.86 -20.62
N THR A 129 5.74 26.50 -19.51
CA THR A 129 4.84 25.97 -18.49
C THR A 129 3.42 26.51 -18.73
N PRO A 130 2.37 25.66 -18.70
CA PRO A 130 0.99 26.14 -18.80
C PRO A 130 0.59 27.11 -17.68
N ASP A 131 -0.05 28.21 -18.03
CA ASP A 131 -0.50 29.20 -17.04
C ASP A 131 -1.84 28.80 -16.40
N MET A 132 -1.95 29.00 -15.08
CA MET A 132 -3.23 29.12 -14.39
C MET A 132 -3.93 30.43 -14.82
N LEU A 133 -5.26 30.42 -14.86
CA LEU A 133 -6.04 31.63 -15.12
C LEU A 133 -6.07 32.49 -13.84
N GLN A 134 -5.39 33.64 -13.89
CA GLN A 134 -5.37 34.63 -12.80
C GLN A 134 -6.75 35.25 -12.63
N THR A 135 -7.56 34.70 -11.72
CA THR A 135 -8.93 35.20 -11.48
C THR A 135 -8.89 36.47 -10.63
N ASP A 136 -8.12 36.44 -9.54
CA ASP A 136 -7.73 37.62 -8.79
C ASP A 136 -6.38 37.35 -8.13
N VAL A 137 -5.30 38.01 -8.57
CA VAL A 137 -3.93 37.69 -8.13
C VAL A 137 -3.21 38.97 -7.75
N GLY A 138 -2.77 39.02 -6.50
CA GLY A 138 -1.98 40.12 -5.96
C GLY A 138 -0.68 40.35 -6.71
N THR A 139 -0.22 41.60 -6.76
CA THR A 139 1.01 41.98 -7.51
C THR A 139 2.29 41.32 -7.00
N SER A 140 2.25 40.76 -5.80
CA SER A 140 3.35 40.04 -5.13
C SER A 140 2.86 38.70 -4.60
N ALA A 141 1.88 38.08 -5.27
CA ALA A 141 1.30 36.79 -4.87
C ALA A 141 2.38 35.75 -4.59
N GLY A 142 2.24 34.96 -3.53
CA GLY A 142 3.23 33.96 -3.15
C GLY A 142 2.98 33.46 -1.73
N LEU A 143 3.45 32.25 -1.46
CA LEU A 143 3.29 31.67 -0.13
C LEU A 143 4.30 32.31 0.83
N THR A 144 3.86 32.79 2.00
CA THR A 144 4.79 33.31 3.01
C THR A 144 5.14 32.26 4.07
N ASN A 145 6.17 32.56 4.86
CA ASN A 145 6.61 31.70 5.96
C ASN A 145 5.90 31.96 7.30
N SER A 146 4.85 32.79 7.32
CA SER A 146 4.12 33.21 8.53
C SER A 146 2.79 32.47 8.71
N GLY A 147 2.67 31.29 8.09
CA GLY A 147 1.40 30.59 7.92
C GLY A 147 0.72 31.05 6.63
N GLU A 148 0.24 30.14 5.81
CA GLU A 148 -0.69 30.45 4.72
C GLU A 148 -1.79 29.42 4.71
N ASN A 149 -3.03 29.84 4.50
CA ASN A 149 -4.04 28.87 4.12
C ASN A 149 -3.74 28.43 2.67
N ALA A 150 -4.03 27.19 2.35
CA ALA A 150 -4.07 26.71 0.99
C ALA A 150 -5.41 26.02 0.82
N CYS A 151 -6.24 26.57 -0.04
CA CYS A 151 -7.60 26.10 -0.28
C CYS A 151 -7.71 25.63 -1.74
N LEU A 152 -7.89 24.33 -1.93
CA LEU A 152 -8.34 23.75 -3.20
C LEU A 152 -9.87 23.71 -3.16
N PHE A 153 -10.53 24.30 -4.15
CA PHE A 153 -11.98 24.36 -4.18
C PHE A 153 -12.52 24.22 -5.61
N PHE A 154 -13.80 23.85 -5.71
CA PHE A 154 -14.53 23.73 -6.96
C PHE A 154 -15.58 24.82 -7.08
N TRP A 155 -15.69 25.40 -8.27
CA TRP A 155 -16.80 26.26 -8.62
C TRP A 155 -17.18 26.12 -10.10
N ASP A 156 -18.46 25.90 -10.36
CA ASP A 156 -18.97 25.64 -11.71
C ASP A 156 -19.13 26.89 -12.58
N GLY A 157 -18.83 28.08 -12.03
CA GLY A 157 -19.01 29.37 -12.67
C GLY A 157 -20.45 29.90 -12.68
N ALA A 158 -21.38 29.22 -12.01
CA ALA A 158 -22.82 29.51 -12.04
C ALA A 158 -23.46 29.54 -10.65
N SER A 159 -23.06 28.64 -9.77
CA SER A 159 -23.64 28.45 -8.44
C SER A 159 -23.27 29.59 -7.49
N ASP A 160 -24.12 29.81 -6.49
CA ASP A 160 -23.91 30.85 -5.46
C ASP A 160 -22.71 30.59 -4.54
N LEU A 161 -22.42 29.31 -4.29
CA LEU A 161 -21.40 28.87 -3.34
C LEU A 161 -20.32 28.09 -4.07
N VAL A 162 -19.10 28.14 -3.52
CA VAL A 162 -18.03 27.21 -3.87
C VAL A 162 -18.15 25.95 -3.02
N GLU A 163 -17.57 24.86 -3.49
CA GLU A 163 -17.46 23.60 -2.74
C GLU A 163 -15.99 23.37 -2.39
N ASP A 164 -15.71 23.05 -1.13
CA ASP A 164 -14.35 22.75 -0.70
C ASP A 164 -13.88 21.41 -1.24
N ILE A 165 -12.60 21.31 -1.56
CA ILE A 165 -11.98 20.05 -1.99
C ILE A 165 -10.98 19.58 -0.95
N ASP A 166 -9.99 20.39 -0.60
CA ASP A 166 -9.03 20.10 0.47
C ASP A 166 -8.44 21.43 0.92
N MET A 167 -8.05 21.54 2.19
CA MET A 167 -7.41 22.73 2.71
C MET A 167 -6.43 22.44 3.84
N VAL A 168 -5.40 23.27 3.94
CA VAL A 168 -4.42 23.17 5.02
C VAL A 168 -3.84 24.54 5.35
N ASN A 169 -3.58 24.79 6.63
CA ASN A 169 -2.74 25.90 7.07
C ASN A 169 -1.26 25.47 7.00
N LEU A 170 -0.56 25.95 5.98
CA LEU A 170 0.85 25.67 5.71
C LEU A 170 1.77 26.57 6.55
N GLY A 171 2.76 25.98 7.25
CA GLY A 171 3.76 26.74 8.00
C GLY A 171 3.31 27.11 9.41
N THR A 172 3.94 28.11 10.07
CA THR A 172 3.58 28.49 11.46
C THR A 172 2.38 29.46 11.45
N PRO A 173 1.14 29.03 11.74
CA PRO A 173 -0.03 29.85 11.47
C PRO A 173 -0.12 31.02 12.44
N SER A 174 -0.59 32.15 11.93
CA SER A 174 -1.02 33.28 12.74
C SER A 174 -2.53 33.47 12.58
N SER A 175 -3.18 34.13 13.53
CA SER A 175 -4.63 34.35 13.45
C SER A 175 -5.06 35.27 12.30
N SER A 176 -4.13 35.77 11.48
CA SER A 176 -4.43 36.53 10.27
C SER A 176 -4.34 35.69 8.98
N ASN A 177 -3.84 34.45 9.07
CA ASN A 177 -3.59 33.57 7.94
C ASN A 177 -4.15 32.17 8.26
N ASP A 178 -5.32 32.13 8.91
CA ASP A 178 -6.06 30.92 9.24
C ASP A 178 -7.08 30.63 8.13
N ILE A 179 -7.68 29.44 8.15
CA ILE A 179 -8.83 29.13 7.29
C ILE A 179 -10.00 30.01 7.74
N GLY A 180 -10.63 30.71 6.81
CA GLY A 180 -11.80 31.55 7.11
C GLY A 180 -13.00 30.74 7.58
N ASP A 181 -13.70 31.22 8.62
CA ASP A 181 -14.98 30.65 9.07
C ASP A 181 -16.11 31.14 8.15
N LYS A 182 -16.66 30.24 7.32
CA LYS A 182 -17.73 30.57 6.37
C LYS A 182 -19.11 30.34 6.99
N THR A 183 -19.22 29.99 8.26
CA THR A 183 -20.49 29.66 8.92
C THR A 183 -21.54 30.75 8.72
N GLY A 184 -22.60 30.42 7.98
CA GLY A 184 -23.72 31.34 7.76
C GLY A 184 -23.41 32.51 6.83
N LEU A 185 -22.24 32.53 6.18
CA LEU A 185 -21.93 33.48 5.12
C LEU A 185 -22.87 33.24 3.94
N ALA A 186 -23.46 34.32 3.44
CA ALA A 186 -24.43 34.28 2.36
C ALA A 186 -23.88 34.97 1.11
N VAL A 187 -23.89 34.27 -0.02
CA VAL A 187 -23.34 34.73 -1.30
C VAL A 187 -24.40 34.56 -2.38
N ASP A 188 -24.50 35.56 -3.25
CA ASP A 188 -25.40 35.61 -4.41
C ASP A 188 -24.54 35.63 -5.67
N GLY A 189 -24.44 34.47 -6.31
CA GLY A 189 -23.59 34.22 -7.46
C GLY A 189 -24.19 34.74 -8.76
N PRO A 190 -23.64 34.32 -9.91
CA PRO A 190 -24.11 34.73 -11.23
C PRO A 190 -25.35 33.95 -11.71
N ASP A 191 -26.09 33.33 -10.79
CA ASP A 191 -27.23 32.49 -11.12
C ASP A 191 -28.42 33.33 -11.66
N ALA A 192 -29.54 32.67 -11.97
CA ALA A 192 -30.64 33.35 -12.65
C ALA A 192 -31.47 34.27 -11.75
N ASP A 193 -31.35 34.13 -10.42
CA ASP A 193 -32.12 34.90 -9.47
C ASP A 193 -31.23 35.86 -8.66
N THR A 194 -31.67 36.28 -7.47
CA THR A 194 -30.92 37.24 -6.63
C THR A 194 -31.05 36.84 -5.16
N THR A 195 -31.26 35.55 -4.91
CA THR A 195 -31.53 34.98 -3.60
C THR A 195 -30.25 34.29 -3.16
N PRO A 196 -29.51 34.88 -2.20
CA PRO A 196 -28.25 34.29 -1.76
C PRO A 196 -28.46 32.90 -1.17
N SER A 197 -27.56 31.98 -1.50
CA SER A 197 -27.35 30.74 -0.76
C SER A 197 -26.46 31.00 0.47
N THR A 198 -26.46 30.08 1.44
CA THR A 198 -25.74 30.27 2.71
C THR A 198 -24.93 29.02 3.03
N TYR A 199 -23.65 29.21 3.37
CA TYR A 199 -22.76 28.13 3.79
C TYR A 199 -23.24 27.47 5.08
N LEU A 200 -23.02 26.16 5.16
CA LEU A 200 -23.23 25.37 6.36
C LEU A 200 -22.20 25.76 7.43
N PRO A 201 -22.44 25.41 8.71
CA PRO A 201 -21.47 25.67 9.76
C PRO A 201 -20.18 24.90 9.55
N ASP A 202 -19.06 25.61 9.57
CA ASP A 202 -17.72 25.04 9.67
C ASP A 202 -17.42 24.78 11.15
N ALA A 203 -16.89 23.61 11.48
CA ALA A 203 -16.52 23.31 12.86
C ALA A 203 -15.23 24.01 13.30
N HIS A 204 -14.34 24.33 12.36
CA HIS A 204 -13.11 25.09 12.54
C HIS A 204 -12.22 24.52 13.67
N THR A 205 -11.99 23.21 13.63
CA THR A 205 -11.22 22.49 14.65
C THR A 205 -9.85 22.01 14.19
N MET A 206 -9.45 22.30 12.96
CA MET A 206 -8.15 21.94 12.40
C MET A 206 -7.02 22.41 13.33
N PRO A 207 -6.12 21.51 13.78
CA PRO A 207 -4.99 21.91 14.59
C PRO A 207 -3.97 22.68 13.75
N LEU A 208 -3.15 23.51 14.40
CA LEU A 208 -2.09 24.26 13.72
C LEU A 208 -0.81 23.43 13.62
N GLN A 209 -0.09 23.55 12.49
CA GLN A 209 1.29 23.09 12.41
C GLN A 209 2.16 23.83 13.45
N LEU A 210 3.12 23.13 14.06
CA LEU A 210 3.92 23.67 15.16
C LEU A 210 5.07 24.58 14.71
N THR A 211 5.53 24.42 13.46
CA THR A 211 6.70 25.08 12.89
C THR A 211 6.51 25.30 11.40
N ASP A 212 7.37 26.13 10.80
CA ASP A 212 7.50 26.28 9.35
C ASP A 212 8.58 25.30 8.83
N PRO A 213 8.37 24.64 7.66
CA PRO A 213 9.41 23.88 6.97
C PRO A 213 10.76 24.60 6.87
N GLY A 214 10.71 25.90 6.58
CA GLY A 214 11.89 26.71 6.35
C GLY A 214 12.66 26.34 5.08
N TYR A 215 13.77 27.05 4.86
CA TYR A 215 14.51 26.98 3.60
C TYR A 215 15.01 25.58 3.24
N GLY A 216 14.65 25.12 2.03
CA GLY A 216 15.12 23.85 1.47
C GLY A 216 14.38 22.62 1.99
N TYR A 217 13.23 22.83 2.63
CA TYR A 217 12.33 21.79 3.08
C TYR A 217 10.89 22.08 2.62
N SER A 218 10.08 21.04 2.51
CA SER A 218 8.63 21.13 2.27
C SER A 218 7.86 20.54 3.44
N THR A 219 6.57 20.87 3.53
CA THR A 219 5.61 20.09 4.31
C THR A 219 4.86 19.15 3.37
N LYS A 220 4.58 17.94 3.85
CA LYS A 220 4.01 16.85 3.06
C LYS A 220 2.86 16.22 3.80
N ARG A 221 1.81 15.85 3.07
CA ARG A 221 0.82 14.89 3.55
C ARG A 221 1.57 13.58 3.83
N GLU A 222 1.26 12.88 4.92
CA GLU A 222 1.78 11.57 5.36
C GLU A 222 0.75 10.44 5.20
N LYS A 223 -0.55 10.78 5.13
CA LYS A 223 -1.66 9.83 5.02
C LYS A 223 -2.83 10.46 4.26
N LEU A 224 -3.65 9.61 3.61
CA LEU A 224 -4.96 10.02 3.11
C LEU A 224 -5.83 10.57 4.26
N GLU A 225 -6.85 11.31 3.86
CA GLU A 225 -7.82 11.92 4.77
C GLU A 225 -8.62 10.90 5.60
N GLY A 226 -9.32 11.41 6.61
CA GLY A 226 -10.09 10.61 7.56
C GLY A 226 -9.50 10.55 8.98
N ALA A 227 -8.46 11.31 9.28
CA ALA A 227 -8.00 11.50 10.67
C ALA A 227 -8.92 12.47 11.42
N ASN A 228 -9.99 11.94 12.01
CA ASN A 228 -10.98 12.69 12.79
C ASN A 228 -11.78 13.76 12.03
N GLU A 229 -11.68 13.76 10.71
CA GLU A 229 -12.43 14.65 9.84
C GLU A 229 -13.93 14.28 9.81
N VAL A 230 -14.79 15.29 9.74
CA VAL A 230 -16.23 15.15 9.68
C VAL A 230 -16.67 15.04 8.22
N ASN A 231 -16.89 13.82 7.76
CA ASN A 231 -17.21 13.49 6.37
C ASN A 231 -18.66 13.77 5.91
N SER A 232 -19.43 14.57 6.64
CA SER A 232 -20.80 14.92 6.23
C SER A 232 -21.32 16.17 6.93
N GLY A 233 -22.12 16.95 6.21
CA GLY A 233 -22.77 18.15 6.74
C GLY A 233 -21.89 19.40 6.77
N GLY A 234 -20.72 19.35 6.13
CA GLY A 234 -19.87 20.50 5.83
C GLY A 234 -20.06 21.04 4.41
N ASN A 235 -19.14 21.90 4.00
CA ASN A 235 -19.17 22.64 2.74
C ASN A 235 -18.32 22.02 1.61
N GLY A 236 -17.75 20.83 1.83
CA GLY A 236 -16.98 20.09 0.82
C GLY A 236 -17.83 19.49 -0.29
N ILE A 237 -17.21 19.19 -1.44
CA ILE A 237 -17.85 18.63 -2.64
C ILE A 237 -18.56 17.29 -2.40
N THR A 238 -18.09 16.54 -1.40
CA THR A 238 -18.68 15.27 -0.94
C THR A 238 -19.40 15.40 0.40
N GLY A 239 -19.58 16.64 0.88
CA GLY A 239 -20.24 17.01 2.13
C GLY A 239 -19.32 17.01 3.34
N HIS A 240 -18.01 16.81 3.15
CA HIS A 240 -17.00 16.89 4.17
C HIS A 240 -16.90 18.30 4.78
N ASP A 241 -16.42 18.39 6.02
CA ASP A 241 -16.04 19.63 6.68
C ASP A 241 -14.51 19.65 6.80
N GLU A 242 -13.86 20.16 5.76
CA GLU A 242 -12.40 20.18 5.64
C GLU A 242 -11.72 20.93 6.81
N THR A 243 -12.44 21.85 7.47
CA THR A 243 -11.95 22.58 8.64
C THR A 243 -11.77 21.72 9.89
N THR A 244 -12.03 20.41 9.79
CA THR A 244 -11.92 19.43 10.89
C THR A 244 -10.77 18.46 10.76
N GLU A 245 -10.05 18.46 9.64
CA GLU A 245 -8.93 17.54 9.43
C GLU A 245 -7.91 17.65 10.57
N ASP A 246 -7.50 16.52 11.16
CA ASP A 246 -6.39 16.48 12.11
C ASP A 246 -5.04 16.46 11.36
N ILE A 247 -4.61 17.63 10.90
CA ILE A 247 -3.38 17.78 10.10
C ILE A 247 -2.12 17.33 10.85
N LEU A 248 -2.14 17.21 12.18
CA LEU A 248 -1.01 16.65 12.94
C LEU A 248 -0.88 15.12 12.77
N VAL A 249 -1.87 14.48 12.14
CA VAL A 249 -1.90 13.04 11.85
C VAL A 249 -1.72 12.76 10.36
N THR A 250 -2.27 13.62 9.51
CA THR A 250 -2.26 13.49 8.06
C THR A 250 -1.13 14.22 7.38
N TRP A 251 -0.46 15.19 8.04
CA TRP A 251 0.73 15.87 7.53
C TRP A 251 1.96 15.62 8.39
N ASP A 252 3.12 15.83 7.78
CA ASP A 252 4.42 15.65 8.41
C ASP A 252 4.67 16.66 9.54
N THR A 253 5.46 16.22 10.51
CA THR A 253 5.98 17.09 11.58
C THR A 253 7.51 17.18 11.54
N LEU A 254 8.12 16.47 10.59
CA LEU A 254 9.56 16.39 10.36
C LEU A 254 9.82 16.64 8.88
N TYR A 255 9.99 17.91 8.55
CA TYR A 255 10.15 18.36 7.18
C TYR A 255 11.37 17.73 6.49
N VAL A 256 11.20 17.34 5.24
CA VAL A 256 12.23 16.76 4.38
C VAL A 256 12.45 17.64 3.16
N ALA A 257 13.47 17.34 2.37
CA ALA A 257 13.72 18.06 1.13
C ALA A 257 12.52 17.93 0.17
N PRO A 258 12.19 18.97 -0.60
CA PRO A 258 11.10 18.88 -1.55
C PRO A 258 11.38 17.85 -2.65
N ASP A 259 10.35 17.10 -3.06
CA ASP A 259 10.43 16.13 -4.16
C ASP A 259 9.21 16.22 -5.09
N PRO A 260 8.96 17.40 -5.70
CA PRO A 260 7.77 17.63 -6.50
C PRO A 260 7.60 16.59 -7.62
N GLY A 261 6.35 16.19 -7.85
CA GLY A 261 6.01 15.19 -8.85
C GLY A 261 6.12 13.75 -8.32
N VAL A 262 6.50 13.56 -7.06
CA VAL A 262 6.47 12.26 -6.39
C VAL A 262 5.12 12.11 -5.69
N VAL A 263 4.41 11.04 -6.02
CA VAL A 263 3.10 10.75 -5.42
C VAL A 263 3.22 10.72 -3.90
N GLY A 264 2.48 11.62 -3.23
CA GLY A 264 2.38 11.71 -1.78
C GLY A 264 2.02 10.38 -1.12
N PRO A 265 2.34 10.21 0.18
CA PRO A 265 2.26 8.93 0.86
C PRO A 265 0.82 8.44 0.94
N GLY A 266 0.63 7.22 0.44
CA GLY A 266 -0.63 6.52 0.62
C GLY A 266 -1.04 5.56 -0.47
N VAL A 267 -0.45 5.57 -1.69
CA VAL A 267 -0.69 4.43 -2.60
C VAL A 267 0.49 3.99 -3.50
N PRO A 268 1.62 3.54 -2.93
CA PRO A 268 2.17 2.26 -3.39
C PRO A 268 1.08 1.20 -3.14
N VAL A 269 0.83 0.27 -4.08
CA VAL A 269 -0.20 -0.81 -3.99
C VAL A 269 -0.87 -0.92 -2.62
N GLU A 270 -2.18 -0.62 -2.54
CA GLU A 270 -2.87 -0.71 -1.26
C GLU A 270 -3.02 -2.19 -0.86
N LEU A 271 -2.10 -2.66 -0.04
CA LEU A 271 -1.99 -4.06 0.30
C LEU A 271 -2.99 -4.41 1.40
N ALA A 272 -4.22 -4.72 0.99
CA ALA A 272 -5.35 -5.03 1.87
C ALA A 272 -5.07 -6.17 2.86
N SER A 273 -4.17 -7.11 2.51
CA SER A 273 -3.68 -8.10 3.46
C SER A 273 -2.36 -8.73 3.01
N PHE A 274 -1.52 -9.14 3.95
CA PHE A 274 -0.41 -10.06 3.74
C PHE A 274 -0.34 -11.04 4.92
N VAL A 275 -0.46 -12.33 4.63
CA VAL A 275 -0.50 -13.38 5.66
C VAL A 275 0.35 -14.58 5.24
N ALA A 276 0.95 -15.22 6.22
CA ALA A 276 1.63 -16.51 6.07
C ALA A 276 0.83 -17.61 6.77
N SER A 277 0.69 -18.76 6.12
CA SER A 277 0.12 -19.97 6.70
C SER A 277 1.09 -21.13 6.54
N VAL A 278 1.42 -21.78 7.66
CA VAL A 278 2.32 -22.94 7.69
C VAL A 278 1.51 -24.22 7.41
N ASN A 279 2.05 -25.08 6.54
CA ASN A 279 1.52 -26.42 6.28
C ASN A 279 2.70 -27.40 6.14
N GLU A 280 2.91 -28.25 7.15
CA GLU A 280 4.05 -29.17 7.23
C GLU A 280 5.39 -28.46 7.00
N ASN A 281 6.07 -28.76 5.89
CA ASN A 281 7.37 -28.19 5.49
C ASN A 281 7.22 -27.07 4.44
N ALA A 282 6.06 -26.43 4.36
CA ALA A 282 5.79 -25.35 3.44
C ALA A 282 5.13 -24.16 4.12
N VAL A 283 5.41 -22.97 3.61
CA VAL A 283 4.73 -21.73 4.00
C VAL A 283 4.04 -21.16 2.78
N THR A 284 2.72 -21.04 2.84
CA THR A 284 1.93 -20.34 1.84
C THR A 284 1.74 -18.90 2.27
N LEU A 285 2.20 -17.97 1.44
CA LEU A 285 1.97 -16.55 1.52
C LEU A 285 0.76 -16.20 0.66
N ASN A 286 -0.18 -15.45 1.23
CA ASN A 286 -1.30 -14.89 0.48
C ASN A 286 -1.36 -13.39 0.72
N TRP A 287 -1.58 -12.62 -0.34
CA TRP A 287 -1.82 -11.20 -0.24
C TRP A 287 -2.92 -10.75 -1.18
N ILE A 288 -3.50 -9.61 -0.82
CA ILE A 288 -4.57 -8.96 -1.57
C ILE A 288 -4.13 -7.52 -1.79
N THR A 289 -4.30 -7.05 -3.02
CA THR A 289 -4.18 -5.64 -3.37
C THR A 289 -5.59 -5.10 -3.59
N ALA A 290 -5.92 -3.96 -2.98
CA ALA A 290 -7.17 -3.26 -3.25
C ALA A 290 -7.03 -2.42 -4.53
N THR A 291 -5.86 -1.81 -4.70
CA THR A 291 -5.44 -1.08 -5.90
C THR A 291 -3.96 -1.33 -6.18
N GLU A 292 -3.54 -1.10 -7.42
CA GLU A 292 -2.14 -1.09 -7.83
C GLU A 292 -1.90 0.14 -8.70
N LEU A 293 -0.80 0.83 -8.47
CA LEU A 293 -0.37 1.98 -9.26
C LEU A 293 1.03 1.69 -9.80
N ASN A 294 1.19 1.68 -11.12
CA ASN A 294 2.47 1.41 -11.79
C ASN A 294 3.17 0.12 -11.30
N ASN A 295 2.44 -0.85 -10.76
CA ASN A 295 3.02 -2.01 -10.10
C ASN A 295 3.62 -2.99 -11.13
N SER A 296 4.94 -3.11 -11.16
CA SER A 296 5.63 -4.15 -11.93
C SER A 296 5.45 -5.51 -11.27
N GLY A 297 5.44 -5.57 -9.94
CA GLY A 297 5.12 -6.77 -9.19
C GLY A 297 5.83 -6.87 -7.85
N PHE A 298 5.77 -8.07 -7.27
CA PHE A 298 6.20 -8.33 -5.90
C PHE A 298 7.42 -9.24 -5.90
N GLU A 299 8.53 -8.73 -5.38
CA GLU A 299 9.65 -9.55 -4.98
C GLU A 299 9.37 -10.13 -3.58
N ILE A 300 9.20 -11.46 -3.52
CA ILE A 300 9.02 -12.17 -2.26
C ILE A 300 10.39 -12.36 -1.62
N GLN A 301 10.55 -11.81 -0.41
CA GLN A 301 11.76 -11.92 0.37
C GLN A 301 11.54 -12.73 1.64
N ARG A 302 12.55 -13.54 1.99
CA ARG A 302 12.57 -14.39 3.17
C ARG A 302 13.82 -14.12 4.02
N SER A 303 13.67 -14.23 5.33
CA SER A 303 14.77 -14.35 6.29
C SER A 303 14.52 -15.47 7.29
N VAL A 304 15.59 -16.03 7.87
CA VAL A 304 15.56 -17.21 8.76
C VAL A 304 15.95 -16.88 10.22
N GLN A 305 16.59 -15.72 10.48
CA GLN A 305 16.88 -15.13 11.84
C GLN A 305 17.98 -14.04 11.82
N THR A 306 18.18 -13.36 10.70
CA THR A 306 19.11 -12.22 10.58
C THR A 306 18.45 -11.14 9.73
N ASP A 307 18.82 -9.87 9.83
CA ASP A 307 18.30 -8.82 8.92
C ASP A 307 18.82 -8.97 7.47
N VAL A 308 19.23 -10.18 7.09
CA VAL A 308 19.63 -10.57 5.73
C VAL A 308 18.43 -11.15 5.02
N TRP A 309 17.98 -10.46 3.98
CA TRP A 309 16.83 -10.84 3.18
C TRP A 309 17.28 -11.50 1.88
N GLU A 310 16.73 -12.67 1.59
CA GLU A 310 16.93 -13.39 0.33
C GLU A 310 15.69 -13.23 -0.55
N LYS A 311 15.89 -12.91 -1.83
CA LYS A 311 14.84 -12.99 -2.85
C LYS A 311 14.57 -14.46 -3.19
N ILE A 312 13.36 -14.93 -2.93
CA ILE A 312 12.95 -16.31 -3.23
C ILE A 312 12.04 -16.42 -4.47
N ALA A 313 11.34 -15.33 -4.82
CA ALA A 313 10.50 -15.29 -6.02
C ALA A 313 10.19 -13.86 -6.46
N PHE A 314 9.64 -13.74 -7.67
CA PHE A 314 9.00 -12.51 -8.16
C PHE A 314 7.67 -12.88 -8.80
N ILE A 315 6.60 -12.19 -8.43
CA ILE A 315 5.26 -12.37 -8.99
C ILE A 315 4.86 -11.07 -9.67
N GLN A 316 4.53 -11.15 -10.96
CA GLN A 316 4.15 -10.00 -11.78
C GLN A 316 2.86 -9.37 -11.24
N GLY A 317 2.85 -8.03 -11.13
CA GLY A 317 1.67 -7.24 -10.82
C GLY A 317 0.82 -6.94 -12.06
N TYR A 318 -0.29 -6.23 -11.88
CA TYR A 318 -1.19 -5.83 -12.96
C TYR A 318 -0.93 -4.41 -13.50
N GLY A 319 0.14 -3.74 -13.07
CA GLY A 319 0.44 -2.37 -13.46
C GLY A 319 -0.42 -1.39 -12.68
N THR A 320 -1.19 -0.57 -13.38
CA THR A 320 -2.14 0.35 -12.77
C THR A 320 -3.55 -0.22 -12.88
N THR A 321 -4.19 -0.53 -11.74
CA THR A 321 -5.52 -1.12 -11.65
C THR A 321 -6.19 -0.75 -10.33
N THR A 322 -7.50 -0.60 -10.35
CA THR A 322 -8.35 -0.45 -9.16
C THR A 322 -9.14 -1.72 -8.85
N GLU A 323 -8.90 -2.81 -9.59
CA GLU A 323 -9.50 -4.12 -9.30
C GLU A 323 -8.76 -4.82 -8.15
N ILE A 324 -9.53 -5.46 -7.27
CA ILE A 324 -8.97 -6.29 -6.21
C ILE A 324 -8.28 -7.51 -6.83
N HIS A 325 -6.98 -7.68 -6.58
CA HIS A 325 -6.25 -8.86 -7.02
C HIS A 325 -5.82 -9.72 -5.83
N HIS A 326 -5.95 -11.03 -6.04
CA HIS A 326 -5.55 -12.05 -5.07
C HIS A 326 -4.30 -12.76 -5.56
N TYR A 327 -3.31 -12.82 -4.69
CA TYR A 327 -2.03 -13.42 -4.98
C TYR A 327 -1.70 -14.52 -3.98
N SER A 328 -0.89 -15.48 -4.44
CA SER A 328 -0.40 -16.56 -3.60
C SER A 328 0.97 -17.04 -4.06
N TYR A 329 1.82 -17.35 -3.09
CA TYR A 329 3.11 -18.01 -3.32
C TYR A 329 3.36 -19.04 -2.22
N THR A 330 3.86 -20.23 -2.58
CA THR A 330 4.21 -21.26 -1.59
C THR A 330 5.70 -21.54 -1.62
N ASP A 331 6.35 -21.27 -0.50
CA ASP A 331 7.73 -21.65 -0.20
C ASP A 331 7.73 -23.10 0.32
N ASN A 332 8.41 -24.00 -0.38
CA ASN A 332 8.35 -25.44 -0.14
C ASN A 332 9.70 -25.99 0.33
N ASN A 333 9.69 -27.18 0.94
CA ASN A 333 10.88 -27.89 1.40
C ASN A 333 11.66 -27.12 2.48
N LEU A 334 10.94 -26.45 3.37
CA LEU A 334 11.50 -25.76 4.51
C LEU A 334 11.91 -26.74 5.60
N THR A 335 13.01 -26.43 6.28
CA THR A 335 13.43 -27.13 7.49
C THR A 335 12.70 -26.57 8.70
N GLU A 336 12.79 -27.23 9.84
CA GLU A 336 12.28 -26.67 11.09
C GLU A 336 12.96 -25.33 11.40
N GLY A 337 12.16 -24.33 11.78
CA GLY A 337 12.67 -23.02 12.16
C GLY A 337 11.67 -21.88 12.02
N ASN A 338 12.07 -20.72 12.52
CA ASN A 338 11.32 -19.47 12.36
C ASN A 338 11.71 -18.79 11.06
N TYR A 339 10.71 -18.47 10.24
CA TYR A 339 10.87 -17.74 9.01
C TYR A 339 10.12 -16.41 9.10
N THR A 340 10.72 -15.37 8.53
CA THR A 340 10.07 -14.09 8.30
C THR A 340 9.99 -13.81 6.82
N TYR A 341 8.87 -13.23 6.39
CA TYR A 341 8.61 -12.88 5.02
C TYR A 341 8.19 -11.42 4.90
N ARG A 342 8.56 -10.80 3.79
CA ARG A 342 8.04 -9.51 3.35
C ARG A 342 7.94 -9.49 1.84
N LEU A 343 7.07 -8.63 1.32
CA LEU A 343 7.02 -8.28 -0.09
C LEU A 343 7.85 -7.02 -0.29
N LYS A 344 8.60 -6.97 -1.39
CA LYS A 344 9.14 -5.75 -1.96
C LYS A 344 8.34 -5.48 -3.24
N GLN A 345 7.36 -4.60 -3.17
CA GLN A 345 6.63 -4.14 -4.34
C GLN A 345 7.55 -3.27 -5.16
N ILE A 346 7.61 -3.50 -6.47
CA ILE A 346 8.46 -2.76 -7.39
C ILE A 346 7.55 -2.14 -8.45
N ASP A 347 7.73 -0.86 -8.71
CA ASP A 347 6.97 -0.15 -9.74
C ASP A 347 7.69 -0.21 -11.09
N LEU A 348 7.01 0.18 -12.17
CA LEU A 348 7.51 0.11 -13.54
C LEU A 348 8.74 1.02 -13.77
N ASP A 349 8.90 2.06 -12.96
CA ASP A 349 10.06 2.96 -12.96
C ASP A 349 11.25 2.41 -12.13
N GLY A 350 11.05 1.31 -11.41
CA GLY A 350 12.05 0.67 -10.55
C GLY A 350 12.09 1.17 -9.11
N SER A 351 11.25 2.13 -8.73
CA SER A 351 10.99 2.46 -7.32
C SER A 351 10.34 1.27 -6.60
N PHE A 352 10.38 1.28 -5.27
CA PHE A 352 9.88 0.15 -4.50
C PHE A 352 9.46 0.51 -3.08
N GLU A 353 8.55 -0.30 -2.54
CA GLU A 353 8.13 -0.25 -1.15
C GLU A 353 8.13 -1.66 -0.52
N TYR A 354 8.17 -1.75 0.81
CA TYR A 354 8.09 -3.02 1.53
C TYR A 354 6.77 -3.16 2.26
N SER A 355 6.16 -4.35 2.21
CA SER A 355 5.03 -4.69 3.06
C SER A 355 5.43 -4.79 4.54
N ASN A 356 4.43 -4.94 5.41
CA ASN A 356 4.64 -5.45 6.76
C ASN A 356 5.33 -6.83 6.73
N ILE A 357 6.01 -7.17 7.82
CA ILE A 357 6.66 -8.48 8.00
C ILE A 357 5.65 -9.48 8.58
N VAL A 358 5.60 -10.68 8.01
CA VAL A 358 4.84 -11.82 8.55
C VAL A 358 5.77 -12.92 9.04
N PHE A 359 5.35 -13.61 10.09
CA PHE A 359 6.13 -14.66 10.75
C PHE A 359 5.50 -16.03 10.47
N ALA A 360 6.35 -17.03 10.29
CA ALA A 360 5.95 -18.41 10.11
C ALA A 360 6.88 -19.31 10.92
N ASP A 361 6.33 -20.00 11.92
CA ASP A 361 7.03 -21.01 12.70
C ASP A 361 6.80 -22.38 12.04
N VAL A 362 7.79 -22.84 11.27
CA VAL A 362 7.73 -24.14 10.61
C VAL A 362 8.17 -25.18 11.62
N VAL A 363 7.19 -25.84 12.23
CA VAL A 363 7.42 -26.97 13.12
C VAL A 363 7.27 -28.24 12.30
N ASN A 364 8.35 -29.00 12.18
CA ASN A 364 8.35 -30.23 11.42
C ASN A 364 8.30 -31.44 12.37
N PRO A 365 7.16 -32.10 12.61
CA PRO A 365 7.12 -33.32 13.40
C PRO A 365 7.53 -34.51 12.53
N LEU A 366 8.69 -34.44 11.87
CA LEU A 366 9.28 -35.66 11.34
C LEU A 366 9.70 -36.49 12.55
N GLU A 367 9.29 -37.75 12.55
CA GLU A 367 9.82 -38.75 13.46
C GLU A 367 10.65 -39.73 12.64
N PHE A 368 11.59 -40.40 13.29
CA PHE A 368 12.26 -41.53 12.68
C PHE A 368 11.22 -42.62 12.36
N ASP A 369 11.09 -43.00 11.09
CA ASP A 369 10.21 -44.10 10.66
C ASP A 369 10.84 -44.94 9.56
N LEU A 370 10.68 -46.26 9.66
CA LEU A 370 11.00 -47.24 8.63
C LEU A 370 9.69 -47.91 8.19
N THR A 371 9.27 -47.61 6.97
CA THR A 371 8.02 -48.15 6.43
C THR A 371 8.16 -49.63 6.03
N GLN A 372 7.02 -50.30 5.87
CA GLN A 372 6.98 -51.64 5.27
C GLN A 372 7.39 -51.56 3.79
N ASN A 373 8.35 -52.38 3.36
CA ASN A 373 8.78 -52.45 1.97
C ASN A 373 7.61 -52.77 1.03
N TYR A 374 7.60 -52.18 -0.17
CA TYR A 374 6.55 -52.43 -1.17
C TYR A 374 7.14 -52.71 -2.56
N PRO A 375 6.70 -53.77 -3.25
CA PRO A 375 5.74 -54.79 -2.79
C PRO A 375 6.32 -55.66 -1.65
N ASN A 376 5.44 -56.30 -0.86
CA ASN A 376 5.79 -57.38 0.08
C ASN A 376 4.61 -58.37 0.20
N PRO A 377 4.74 -59.63 -0.24
CA PRO A 377 5.94 -60.26 -0.81
C PRO A 377 6.41 -59.64 -2.14
N PHE A 378 7.69 -59.80 -2.47
CA PHE A 378 8.31 -59.22 -3.68
C PHE A 378 9.07 -60.25 -4.52
N ASN A 379 9.32 -59.94 -5.81
CA ASN A 379 10.07 -60.78 -6.75
C ASN A 379 10.62 -59.96 -7.95
N PRO A 380 11.94 -59.91 -8.19
CA PRO A 380 13.02 -60.01 -7.20
C PRO A 380 13.29 -58.67 -6.49
N SER A 381 12.58 -57.60 -6.85
CA SER A 381 12.85 -56.23 -6.35
C SER A 381 11.73 -55.63 -5.51
N THR A 382 12.10 -54.76 -4.59
CA THR A 382 11.20 -54.00 -3.71
C THR A 382 11.77 -52.63 -3.39
N THR A 383 10.94 -51.70 -2.94
CA THR A 383 11.36 -50.38 -2.48
C THR A 383 11.16 -50.28 -0.97
N ILE A 384 12.19 -49.79 -0.27
CA ILE A 384 12.17 -49.52 1.16
C ILE A 384 12.16 -47.99 1.34
N LYS A 385 11.14 -47.46 2.01
CA LYS A 385 11.06 -46.03 2.35
C LYS A 385 11.29 -45.81 3.84
N PHE A 386 11.96 -44.72 4.19
CA PHE A 386 12.19 -44.32 5.57
C PHE A 386 12.27 -42.80 5.69
N THR A 387 12.05 -42.30 6.90
CA THR A 387 12.05 -40.87 7.22
C THR A 387 13.04 -40.64 8.36
N ILE A 388 13.85 -39.59 8.22
CA ILE A 388 14.76 -39.11 9.27
C ILE A 388 14.44 -37.63 9.57
N PRO A 389 14.36 -37.23 10.85
CA PRO A 389 13.98 -35.86 11.23
C PRO A 389 15.14 -34.86 11.18
N GLU A 390 16.38 -35.35 11.25
CA GLU A 390 17.59 -34.54 11.24
C GLU A 390 18.66 -35.19 10.36
N ALA A 391 19.65 -34.40 9.93
CA ALA A 391 20.75 -34.89 9.14
C ALA A 391 21.63 -35.84 9.97
N THR A 392 21.79 -37.09 9.52
CA THR A 392 22.54 -38.12 10.25
C THR A 392 23.11 -39.20 9.34
N VAL A 393 24.02 -40.01 9.86
CA VAL A 393 24.55 -41.18 9.15
C VAL A 393 23.50 -42.29 9.19
N VAL A 394 23.02 -42.69 8.02
CA VAL A 394 22.02 -43.75 7.86
C VAL A 394 22.66 -45.02 7.32
N THR A 395 22.45 -46.12 8.02
CA THR A 395 22.81 -47.47 7.58
C THR A 395 21.56 -48.31 7.37
N LEU A 396 21.39 -48.87 6.16
CA LEU A 396 20.30 -49.78 5.83
C LEU A 396 20.88 -51.14 5.40
N THR A 397 20.66 -52.16 6.22
CA THR A 397 21.25 -53.49 6.04
C THR A 397 20.19 -54.58 6.01
N VAL A 398 20.36 -55.57 5.14
CA VAL A 398 19.49 -56.74 5.00
C VAL A 398 20.14 -57.97 5.64
N PHE A 399 19.35 -58.70 6.42
CA PHE A 399 19.75 -59.91 7.14
C PHE A 399 18.85 -61.10 6.77
N ASN A 400 19.43 -62.30 6.81
CA ASN A 400 18.66 -63.55 6.74
C ASN A 400 18.10 -63.95 8.12
N THR A 401 17.38 -65.08 8.19
CA THR A 401 16.79 -65.59 9.44
C THR A 401 17.80 -66.04 10.49
N LEU A 402 19.06 -66.23 10.12
CA LEU A 402 20.17 -66.55 11.03
C LEU A 402 20.87 -65.27 11.57
N GLY A 403 20.41 -64.08 11.17
CA GLY A 403 21.03 -62.81 11.53
C GLY A 403 22.31 -62.51 10.75
N GLN A 404 22.60 -63.25 9.67
CA GLN A 404 23.75 -62.96 8.82
C GLN A 404 23.38 -61.84 7.85
N GLU A 405 24.26 -60.86 7.72
CA GLU A 405 24.16 -59.81 6.70
C GLU A 405 24.26 -60.42 5.30
N VAL A 406 23.29 -60.08 4.44
CA VAL A 406 23.24 -60.54 3.05
C VAL A 406 23.37 -59.40 2.04
N ALA A 407 23.10 -58.16 2.46
CA ALA A 407 23.33 -56.96 1.65
C ALA A 407 23.42 -55.69 2.53
N LEU A 408 24.34 -54.80 2.19
CA LEU A 408 24.37 -53.42 2.67
C LEU A 408 23.80 -52.53 1.57
N LEU A 409 22.65 -51.90 1.81
CA LEU A 409 21.93 -51.12 0.79
C LEU A 409 22.32 -49.64 0.81
N LEU A 410 22.68 -49.13 1.99
CA LEU A 410 23.00 -47.73 2.22
C LEU A 410 23.90 -47.60 3.44
N ASN A 411 24.93 -46.75 3.36
CA ASN A 411 25.74 -46.32 4.49
C ASN A 411 26.37 -44.95 4.17
N GLN A 412 25.63 -43.88 4.45
CA GLN A 412 26.09 -42.51 4.18
C GLN A 412 25.36 -41.49 5.05
N SER A 413 25.90 -40.27 5.12
CA SER A 413 25.18 -39.12 5.67
C SER A 413 24.00 -38.76 4.77
N MET A 414 22.83 -38.54 5.36
CA MET A 414 21.63 -38.11 4.67
C MET A 414 21.02 -36.89 5.35
N GLU A 415 20.46 -35.99 4.55
CA GLU A 415 19.72 -34.83 5.05
C GLU A 415 18.34 -35.24 5.59
N ALA A 416 17.77 -34.41 6.48
CA ALA A 416 16.41 -34.60 6.97
C ALA A 416 15.40 -34.79 5.83
N GLY A 417 14.44 -35.71 6.00
CA GLY A 417 13.40 -35.97 5.02
C GLY A 417 13.08 -37.44 4.81
N THR A 418 12.25 -37.70 3.80
CA THR A 418 11.84 -39.05 3.41
C THR A 418 12.68 -39.54 2.24
N HIS A 419 13.27 -40.71 2.41
CA HIS A 419 14.18 -41.34 1.46
C HIS A 419 13.66 -42.70 1.01
N GLN A 420 14.15 -43.17 -0.14
CA GLN A 420 13.80 -44.49 -0.64
C GLN A 420 15.02 -45.20 -1.24
N VAL A 421 15.12 -46.50 -0.99
CA VAL A 421 16.18 -47.36 -1.52
C VAL A 421 15.53 -48.56 -2.21
N ASN A 422 15.98 -48.84 -3.44
CA ASN A 422 15.57 -50.03 -4.16
C ASN A 422 16.46 -51.20 -3.77
N PHE A 423 15.84 -52.33 -3.44
CA PHE A 423 16.53 -53.57 -3.16
C PHE A 423 16.24 -54.58 -4.26
N ASP A 424 17.29 -55.08 -4.91
CA ASP A 424 17.22 -56.20 -5.86
C ASP A 424 17.82 -57.44 -5.19
N ALA A 425 16.99 -58.47 -5.00
CA ALA A 425 17.36 -59.72 -4.36
C ALA A 425 17.79 -60.82 -5.34
N VAL A 426 18.20 -60.48 -6.57
CA VAL A 426 18.78 -61.44 -7.52
C VAL A 426 19.93 -62.21 -6.85
N GLY A 427 19.82 -63.54 -6.88
CA GLY A 427 20.80 -64.45 -6.25
C GLY A 427 20.42 -64.92 -4.84
N LEU A 428 19.41 -64.33 -4.20
CA LEU A 428 18.89 -64.79 -2.92
C LEU A 428 17.81 -65.90 -3.10
N ASN A 429 17.63 -66.73 -2.08
CA ASN A 429 16.62 -67.80 -2.08
C ASN A 429 15.27 -67.25 -1.59
N SER A 430 14.16 -67.82 -2.07
CA SER A 430 12.83 -67.46 -1.54
C SER A 430 12.77 -67.72 -0.04
N GLY A 431 12.17 -66.80 0.71
CA GLY A 431 12.16 -66.88 2.16
C GLY A 431 11.94 -65.53 2.84
N MET A 432 12.09 -65.55 4.15
CA MET A 432 11.96 -64.37 5.01
C MET A 432 13.31 -63.69 5.21
N TYR A 433 13.31 -62.37 5.12
CA TYR A 433 14.45 -61.51 5.37
C TYR A 433 14.06 -60.38 6.32
N PHE A 434 15.05 -59.77 6.95
CA PHE A 434 14.86 -58.59 7.79
C PHE A 434 15.70 -57.45 7.23
N TYR A 435 15.19 -56.23 7.29
CA TYR A 435 15.97 -55.04 7.00
C TYR A 435 15.96 -54.14 8.23
N ARG A 436 17.13 -53.58 8.53
CA ARG A 436 17.37 -52.74 9.71
C ARG A 436 17.85 -51.38 9.25
N LEU A 437 17.18 -50.33 9.74
CA LEU A 437 17.61 -48.95 9.62
C LEU A 437 18.27 -48.54 10.93
N GLU A 438 19.47 -47.98 10.84
CA GLU A 438 20.18 -47.32 11.93
C GLU A 438 20.44 -45.87 11.54
N ALA A 439 20.03 -44.92 12.39
CA ALA A 439 20.18 -43.49 12.17
C ALA A 439 20.38 -42.79 13.52
N GLY A 440 21.63 -42.45 13.87
CA GLY A 440 21.97 -41.99 15.23
C GLY A 440 21.66 -43.05 16.30
N GLU A 441 20.85 -42.70 17.31
CA GLU A 441 20.37 -43.63 18.34
C GLU A 441 19.14 -44.46 17.90
N PHE A 442 18.51 -44.10 16.77
CA PHE A 442 17.34 -44.80 16.28
C PHE A 442 17.71 -46.12 15.58
N VAL A 443 17.03 -47.20 15.98
CA VAL A 443 17.15 -48.50 15.34
C VAL A 443 15.77 -49.10 15.14
N GLN A 444 15.40 -49.39 13.89
CA GLN A 444 14.15 -50.08 13.58
C GLN A 444 14.39 -51.24 12.62
N VAL A 445 13.68 -52.35 12.86
CA VAL A 445 13.75 -53.57 12.05
C VAL A 445 12.36 -53.90 11.52
N LYS A 446 12.28 -54.27 10.25
CA LYS A 446 11.08 -54.79 9.60
C LYS A 446 11.39 -56.09 8.87
N LYS A 447 10.36 -56.90 8.65
CA LYS A 447 10.45 -58.17 7.92
C LYS A 447 9.96 -57.99 6.48
N MET A 448 10.57 -58.72 5.55
CA MET A 448 10.13 -58.81 4.16
C MET A 448 10.16 -60.26 3.67
N THR A 449 9.34 -60.57 2.66
CA THR A 449 9.21 -61.92 2.08
C THR A 449 9.56 -61.90 0.61
N LEU A 450 10.60 -62.64 0.22
CA LEU A 450 11.00 -62.85 -1.17
C LEU A 450 10.31 -64.10 -1.73
N LEU A 451 9.59 -63.96 -2.84
CA LEU A 451 9.04 -65.05 -3.63
C LEU A 451 9.87 -65.21 -4.91
N LYS A 452 10.11 -66.44 -5.35
CA LYS A 452 10.60 -66.71 -6.70
C LYS A 452 9.47 -67.28 -7.54
#